data_AF-A0A1Z5JJP7-F1
#
_entry.id   AF-A0A1Z5JJP7-F1
#
_cell.length_a   1.000
_cell.length_b   1.000
_cell.length_c   1.000
_cell.angle_alpha   90.00
_cell.angle_beta   90.00
_cell.angle_gamma   90.00
#
_symmetry.space_group_name_H-M   'P 1'
#
loop_
_entity.id
_entity.type
_entity.pdbx_description
1 polymer ?
#
loop_
_entity_poly.entity_id
_entity_poly.type
_entity_poly.pdbx_seq_one_letter_code
_entity_poly.pdbx_strand_id
1 'polypeptide(L)'
;MTNAFPDKEINASISFCCWLTLLPCTFGVVPYKTTLLLKQEEVTKTDIDLCGRHTSKRPYGELGHIEKANCCCFVSVRSGFGEISPGCGCEKDTVDEIVLELKQRMRARGDTAQIVRAEETLSKLGEIEAKLDAILSHLNIPESEIMTERGN
;
A
#
# COMPACT_ATOMS: atom_id res chain seq x y z
N MET A 1 -6.39 20.63 -7.14
CA MET A 1 -5.82 19.28 -6.95
C MET A 1 -6.73 18.31 -7.67
N THR A 2 -6.41 17.98 -8.92
CA THR A 2 -7.10 16.91 -9.66
C THR A 2 -6.66 15.59 -9.05
N ASN A 3 -7.60 14.74 -8.63
CA ASN A 3 -7.27 13.45 -8.06
C ASN A 3 -6.49 12.63 -9.11
N ALA A 4 -5.21 12.37 -8.85
CA ALA A 4 -4.34 11.64 -9.75
C ALA A 4 -4.78 10.18 -9.98
N PHE A 5 -5.70 9.68 -9.15
CA PHE A 5 -6.29 8.35 -9.26
C PHE A 5 -7.82 8.45 -9.07
N PRO A 6 -8.63 8.05 -10.07
CA PRO A 6 -10.08 7.97 -9.89
C PRO A 6 -10.47 6.86 -8.91
N ASP A 7 -11.60 7.05 -8.22
CA ASP A 7 -12.18 6.00 -7.39
C ASP A 7 -12.64 4.85 -8.29
N LYS A 8 -12.17 3.64 -7.99
CA LYS A 8 -12.48 2.44 -8.77
C LYS A 8 -13.09 1.38 -7.88
N GLU A 9 -14.25 0.89 -8.27
CA GLU A 9 -14.92 -0.23 -7.62
C GLU A 9 -14.69 -1.50 -8.44
N ILE A 10 -14.16 -2.53 -7.80
CA ILE A 10 -13.86 -3.82 -8.41
C ILE A 10 -14.70 -4.88 -7.69
N ASN A 11 -15.54 -5.56 -8.44
CA ASN A 11 -16.38 -6.63 -7.93
C ASN A 11 -15.68 -7.97 -8.14
N ALA A 12 -15.42 -8.70 -7.05
CA ALA A 12 -14.95 -10.06 -7.05
C ALA A 12 -16.06 -10.96 -6.48
N SER A 13 -16.50 -11.97 -7.23
CA SER A 13 -17.39 -13.00 -6.69
C SER A 13 -16.54 -14.24 -6.41
N ILE A 14 -16.60 -14.80 -5.21
CA ILE A 14 -15.90 -16.05 -4.93
C ILE A 14 -16.87 -17.18 -5.28
N SER A 15 -16.47 -18.06 -6.20
CA SER A 15 -17.22 -19.28 -6.51
C SER A 15 -16.51 -20.48 -5.89
N PHE A 16 -17.25 -21.17 -5.01
CA PHE A 16 -16.84 -22.37 -4.29
C PHE A 16 -16.45 -23.49 -5.25
N CYS A 17 -15.15 -23.72 -5.49
CA CYS A 17 -14.74 -24.94 -6.19
C CYS A 17 -13.42 -25.57 -5.78
N CYS A 18 -12.80 -25.18 -4.64
CA CYS A 18 -11.57 -25.85 -4.19
C CYS A 18 -11.60 -26.50 -2.79
N TRP A 19 -12.70 -26.42 -2.03
CA TRP A 19 -12.82 -27.07 -0.71
C TRP A 19 -13.88 -28.17 -0.62
N LEU A 20 -14.38 -28.66 -1.75
CA LEU A 20 -15.27 -29.81 -1.78
C LEU A 20 -14.49 -31.06 -2.18
N THR A 21 -13.82 -31.68 -1.20
CA THR A 21 -14.00 -33.11 -0.94
C THR A 21 -13.63 -33.38 0.53
N LEU A 22 -14.61 -33.87 1.30
CA LEU A 22 -14.44 -34.65 2.54
C LEU A 22 -14.40 -33.94 3.91
N LEU A 23 -15.21 -32.92 4.21
CA LEU A 23 -15.58 -32.67 5.62
C LEU A 23 -16.92 -31.90 5.76
N PRO A 24 -17.99 -32.56 6.26
CA PRO A 24 -19.34 -31.97 6.32
C PRO A 24 -19.58 -31.03 7.51
N CYS A 25 -18.54 -30.54 8.20
CA CYS A 25 -18.70 -29.80 9.47
C CYS A 25 -17.99 -28.45 9.58
N THR A 26 -17.41 -27.89 8.51
CA THR A 26 -16.99 -26.48 8.51
C THR A 26 -17.86 -25.69 7.53
N PHE A 27 -19.07 -25.35 7.97
CA PHE A 27 -19.82 -24.20 7.46
C PHE A 27 -19.04 -22.91 7.82
N GLY A 28 -17.87 -22.76 7.22
CA GLY A 28 -17.17 -21.49 7.19
C GLY A 28 -18.02 -20.55 6.33
N VAL A 29 -18.42 -19.43 6.91
CA VAL A 29 -19.13 -18.39 6.20
C VAL A 29 -18.14 -17.81 5.18
N VAL A 30 -18.24 -18.27 3.93
CA VAL A 30 -17.40 -17.77 2.85
C VAL A 30 -18.20 -16.70 2.11
N PRO A 31 -17.63 -15.51 1.88
CA PRO A 31 -18.28 -14.46 1.10
C PRO A 31 -18.62 -14.94 -0.29
N TYR A 32 -19.87 -14.76 -0.71
CA TYR A 32 -20.26 -14.99 -2.10
C TYR A 32 -20.00 -13.75 -2.97
N LYS A 33 -19.85 -12.58 -2.34
CA LYS A 33 -19.53 -11.30 -2.99
C LYS A 33 -18.53 -10.51 -2.17
N THR A 34 -17.42 -10.13 -2.82
CA THR A 34 -16.39 -9.24 -2.28
C THR A 34 -16.26 -8.03 -3.20
N THR A 35 -16.35 -6.82 -2.66
CA THR A 35 -16.09 -5.60 -3.44
C THR A 35 -14.88 -4.87 -2.88
N LEU A 36 -14.00 -4.45 -3.79
CA LEU A 36 -12.82 -3.64 -3.49
C LEU A 36 -13.06 -2.23 -4.02
N LEU A 37 -13.15 -1.28 -3.11
CA LEU A 37 -13.21 0.14 -3.42
C LEU A 37 -11.83 0.75 -3.20
N LEU A 38 -11.15 1.08 -4.30
CA LEU A 38 -9.85 1.71 -4.30
C LEU A 38 -10.05 3.22 -4.27
N LYS A 39 -9.98 3.82 -3.08
CA LYS A 39 -9.98 5.28 -2.94
C LYS A 39 -8.56 5.83 -3.05
N GLN A 40 -8.42 7.15 -3.08
CA GLN A 40 -7.13 7.83 -3.12
C GLN A 40 -6.24 7.53 -1.89
N GLU A 41 -6.83 7.28 -0.73
CA GLU A 41 -6.08 7.11 0.54
C GLU A 41 -6.16 5.74 1.19
N GLU A 42 -7.27 5.06 0.97
CA GLU A 42 -7.59 3.81 1.64
C GLU A 42 -8.16 2.83 0.62
N VAL A 43 -7.97 1.55 0.91
CA VAL A 43 -8.69 0.47 0.25
C VAL A 43 -9.77 -0.01 1.19
N THR A 44 -11.01 -0.04 0.71
CA THR A 44 -12.14 -0.62 1.44
C THR A 44 -12.51 -1.95 0.81
N LYS A 45 -12.46 -3.02 1.59
CA LYS A 45 -12.96 -4.35 1.23
C LYS A 45 -14.32 -4.55 1.87
N THR A 46 -15.33 -4.87 1.08
CA THR A 46 -16.66 -5.24 1.57
C THR A 46 -16.95 -6.68 1.19
N ASP A 47 -17.02 -7.54 2.20
CA ASP A 47 -17.39 -8.94 2.05
C ASP A 47 -18.87 -9.11 2.44
N ILE A 48 -19.63 -9.79 1.59
CA ILE A 48 -21.03 -10.12 1.85
C ILE A 48 -21.14 -11.63 1.95
N ASP A 49 -21.60 -12.02 3.13
CA ASP A 49 -21.66 -13.37 3.64
C ASP A 49 -23.13 -13.73 3.90
N LEU A 50 -23.41 -15.00 4.17
CA LEU A 50 -24.75 -15.43 4.58
C LEU A 50 -25.19 -14.79 5.91
N CYS A 51 -24.22 -14.44 6.77
CA CYS A 51 -24.45 -13.88 8.11
C CYS A 51 -24.48 -12.34 8.15
N GLY A 52 -24.22 -11.66 7.03
CA GLY A 52 -24.25 -10.21 6.97
C GLY A 52 -23.20 -9.60 6.05
N ARG A 53 -23.00 -8.29 6.20
CA ARG A 53 -22.02 -7.51 5.44
C ARG A 53 -20.87 -7.12 6.36
N HIS A 54 -19.65 -7.53 6.00
CA HIS A 54 -18.42 -7.18 6.67
C HIS A 54 -17.68 -6.13 5.85
N THR A 55 -17.27 -5.03 6.46
CA THR A 55 -16.51 -3.97 5.78
C THR A 55 -15.20 -3.73 6.52
N SER A 56 -14.08 -3.87 5.82
CA SER A 56 -12.74 -3.65 6.35
C SER A 56 -12.06 -2.55 5.55
N LYS A 57 -11.46 -1.58 6.24
CA LYS A 57 -10.73 -0.47 5.62
C LYS A 57 -9.29 -0.53 6.07
N ARG A 58 -8.35 -0.34 5.14
CA ARG A 58 -6.92 -0.22 5.46
C ARG A 58 -6.23 0.80 4.58
N PRO A 59 -5.30 1.58 5.14
CA PRO A 59 -4.44 2.46 4.36
C PRO A 59 -3.45 1.64 3.53
N TYR A 60 -2.98 2.20 2.41
CA TYR A 60 -2.04 1.50 1.52
C TYR A 60 -0.72 1.10 2.19
N GLY A 61 -0.29 1.82 3.23
CA GLY A 61 0.91 1.48 4.01
C GLY A 61 0.78 0.18 4.82
N GLU A 62 -0.45 -0.25 5.13
CA GLU A 62 -0.73 -1.46 5.92
C GLU A 62 -1.13 -2.67 5.06
N LEU A 63 -1.17 -2.51 3.73
CA LEU A 63 -1.46 -3.61 2.79
C LEU A 63 -0.33 -4.65 2.72
N GLY A 64 0.86 -4.31 3.19
CA GLY A 64 2.02 -5.21 3.20
C GLY A 64 2.43 -5.63 1.79
N HIS A 65 2.72 -6.92 1.62
CA HIS A 65 3.16 -7.47 0.35
C HIS A 65 1.96 -7.82 -0.53
N ILE A 66 1.93 -7.28 -1.76
CA ILE A 66 0.88 -7.55 -2.75
C ILE A 66 1.44 -8.48 -3.83
N GLU A 67 0.93 -9.70 -3.85
CA GLU A 67 1.31 -10.73 -4.82
C GLU A 67 0.09 -11.35 -5.48
N LYS A 68 0.30 -11.85 -6.70
CA LYS A 68 -0.62 -12.77 -7.33
C LYS A 68 -0.35 -14.18 -6.79
N ALA A 69 -1.39 -14.83 -6.28
CA ALA A 69 -1.37 -16.22 -5.91
C ALA A 69 -2.19 -17.01 -6.93
N ASN A 70 -1.66 -18.15 -7.36
CA ASN A 70 -2.32 -19.01 -8.34
C ASN A 70 -2.50 -20.38 -7.70
N CYS A 71 -3.74 -20.86 -7.63
CA CYS A 71 -4.06 -22.21 -7.19
C CYS A 71 -4.85 -22.91 -8.29
N CYS A 72 -4.24 -23.90 -8.94
CA CYS A 72 -4.82 -24.61 -10.09
C CYS A 72 -5.37 -23.65 -11.17
N CYS A 73 -6.69 -23.62 -11.36
CA CYS A 73 -7.36 -22.80 -12.37
C CYS A 73 -7.73 -21.39 -11.88
N PHE A 74 -7.39 -21.05 -10.64
CA PHE A 74 -7.81 -19.83 -9.96
C PHE A 74 -6.61 -18.90 -9.78
N VAL A 75 -6.84 -17.61 -10.05
CA VAL A 75 -5.87 -16.55 -9.82
C VAL A 75 -6.48 -15.58 -8.82
N SER A 76 -5.70 -15.24 -7.80
CA SER A 76 -6.13 -14.43 -6.66
C SER A 76 -5.05 -13.40 -6.32
N VAL A 77 -5.48 -12.34 -5.63
CA VAL A 77 -4.61 -11.30 -5.09
C VAL A 77 -4.43 -11.55 -3.61
N ARG A 78 -3.19 -11.79 -3.18
CA ARG A 78 -2.83 -11.85 -1.76
C ARG A 78 -2.37 -10.47 -1.31
N SER A 79 -3.02 -9.95 -0.28
CA SER A 79 -2.68 -8.67 0.36
C SER A 79 -2.89 -8.76 1.88
N GLY A 80 -2.65 -7.66 2.60
CA GLY A 80 -2.94 -7.56 4.04
C GLY A 80 -4.38 -7.92 4.43
N PHE A 81 -5.33 -7.89 3.50
CA PHE A 81 -6.72 -8.33 3.70
C PHE A 81 -6.95 -9.84 3.55
N GLY A 82 -5.92 -10.61 3.23
CA GLY A 82 -6.02 -12.02 2.86
C GLY A 82 -6.03 -12.21 1.34
N GLU A 83 -6.48 -13.39 0.93
CA GLU A 83 -6.58 -13.79 -0.48
C GLU A 83 -7.92 -13.34 -1.06
N ILE A 84 -7.88 -12.65 -2.20
CA ILE A 84 -9.06 -12.09 -2.88
C ILE A 84 -9.09 -12.65 -4.30
N SER A 85 -10.10 -13.47 -4.61
CA SER A 85 -10.25 -14.10 -5.92
C SER A 85 -11.44 -13.51 -6.68
N PRO A 86 -11.23 -12.90 -7.86
CA PRO A 86 -12.32 -12.55 -8.77
C PRO A 86 -12.76 -13.81 -9.53
N GLY A 87 -13.59 -14.64 -8.90
CA GLY A 87 -14.29 -15.73 -9.61
C GLY A 87 -13.58 -17.07 -9.70
N CYS A 88 -14.36 -18.05 -10.18
CA CYS A 88 -13.86 -19.31 -10.75
C CYS A 88 -13.62 -19.10 -12.23
N GLY A 89 -12.45 -18.58 -12.58
CA GLY A 89 -12.10 -18.31 -13.95
C GLY A 89 -10.70 -17.73 -14.01
N CYS A 90 -9.98 -18.07 -15.07
CA CYS A 90 -8.65 -17.53 -15.37
C CYS A 90 -8.71 -16.05 -15.75
N GLU A 91 -9.34 -15.21 -14.93
CA GLU A 91 -9.40 -13.76 -15.09
C GLU A 91 -8.08 -13.14 -14.62
N LYS A 92 -6.99 -13.59 -15.27
CA LYS A 92 -5.61 -13.19 -14.93
C LYS A 92 -5.42 -11.70 -15.18
N ASP A 93 -6.06 -11.19 -16.22
CA ASP A 93 -5.97 -9.79 -16.63
C ASP A 93 -6.57 -8.85 -15.57
N THR A 94 -7.74 -9.21 -14.99
CA THR A 94 -8.35 -8.41 -13.92
C THR A 94 -7.52 -8.45 -12.64
N VAL A 95 -6.97 -9.61 -12.28
CA VAL A 95 -6.06 -9.76 -11.14
C VAL A 95 -4.77 -8.95 -11.35
N ASP A 96 -4.13 -9.08 -12.52
CA ASP A 96 -2.90 -8.35 -12.83
C ASP A 96 -3.15 -6.83 -12.84
N GLU A 97 -4.32 -6.37 -13.34
CA GLU A 97 -4.74 -4.97 -13.26
C GLU A 97 -4.89 -4.50 -11.81
N ILE A 98 -5.57 -5.28 -10.95
CA ILE A 98 -5.72 -4.97 -9.52
C ILE A 98 -4.35 -4.87 -8.84
N VAL A 99 -3.46 -5.84 -9.07
CA VAL A 99 -2.12 -5.87 -8.47
C VAL A 99 -1.30 -4.66 -8.92
N LEU A 100 -1.34 -4.34 -10.21
CA LEU A 100 -0.61 -3.21 -10.77
C LEU A 100 -1.10 -1.90 -10.16
N GLU A 101 -2.42 -1.70 -10.10
CA GLU A 101 -3.02 -0.48 -9.58
C GLU A 101 -2.75 -0.31 -8.08
N LEU A 102 -2.89 -1.37 -7.28
CA LEU A 102 -2.56 -1.33 -5.86
C LEU A 102 -1.07 -1.02 -5.63
N LYS A 103 -0.16 -1.66 -6.39
CA LYS A 103 1.28 -1.38 -6.31
C LYS A 103 1.63 0.05 -6.71
N GLN A 104 0.98 0.58 -7.75
CA GLN A 104 1.21 1.94 -8.21
C GLN A 104 0.80 2.96 -7.14
N ARG A 105 -0.38 2.79 -6.53
CA ARG A 105 -0.85 3.67 -5.44
C ARG A 105 0.02 3.55 -4.18
N MET A 106 0.50 2.34 -3.86
CA MET A 106 1.47 2.15 -2.77
C MET A 106 2.79 2.88 -3.02
N ARG A 107 3.35 2.77 -4.23
CA ARG A 107 4.61 3.44 -4.60
C ARG A 107 4.49 4.95 -4.54
N ALA A 108 3.42 5.51 -5.12
CA ALA A 108 3.18 6.96 -5.08
C ALA A 108 3.18 7.50 -3.64
N ARG A 109 2.64 6.74 -2.68
CA ARG A 109 2.68 7.11 -1.26
C ARG A 109 4.06 6.90 -0.63
N GLY A 110 4.76 5.83 -0.99
CA GLY A 110 6.14 5.59 -0.58
C GLY A 110 7.06 6.75 -0.98
N ASP A 111 6.98 7.18 -2.23
CA ASP A 111 7.75 8.30 -2.78
C ASP A 111 7.41 9.61 -2.05
N THR A 112 6.12 9.87 -1.82
CA THR A 112 5.67 11.03 -1.02
C THR A 112 6.27 11.01 0.39
N ALA A 113 6.25 9.86 1.06
CA ALA A 113 6.82 9.73 2.40
C ALA A 113 8.34 9.91 2.42
N GLN A 114 9.04 9.52 1.35
CA GLN A 114 10.48 9.79 1.21
C GLN A 114 10.76 11.28 1.04
N ILE A 115 9.97 11.99 0.22
CA ILE A 115 10.10 13.44 0.02
C ILE A 115 9.92 14.17 1.35
N VAL A 116 8.86 13.86 2.10
CA VAL A 116 8.60 14.49 3.41
C VAL A 116 9.76 14.28 4.39
N ARG A 117 10.31 13.05 4.44
CA ARG A 117 11.50 12.79 5.29
C ARG A 117 12.73 13.55 4.83
N ALA A 118 12.92 13.70 3.52
CA ALA A 118 14.02 14.50 2.98
C ALA A 118 13.87 15.97 3.36
N GLU A 119 12.66 16.53 3.27
CA GLU A 119 12.33 17.91 3.68
C GLU A 119 12.58 18.12 5.19
N GLU A 120 12.11 17.19 6.04
CA GLU A 120 12.38 17.24 7.48
C GLU A 120 13.87 17.18 7.79
N THR A 121 14.63 16.38 7.04
CA THR A 121 16.07 16.24 7.21
C THR A 121 16.79 17.53 6.81
N LEU A 122 16.40 18.15 5.69
CA LEU A 122 16.92 19.45 5.25
C LEU A 122 16.63 20.56 6.26
N SER A 123 15.44 20.58 6.85
CA SER A 123 15.08 21.54 7.90
C SER A 123 15.99 21.41 9.12
N LYS A 124 16.23 20.17 9.58
CA LYS A 124 17.14 19.89 10.71
C LYS A 124 18.60 20.27 10.40
N LEU A 125 19.06 20.07 9.15
CA LEU A 125 20.39 20.49 8.74
C LEU A 125 20.54 22.02 8.82
N GLY A 126 19.52 22.79 8.39
CA GLY A 126 19.53 24.24 8.54
C GLY A 126 19.60 24.70 10.01
N GLU A 127 18.92 24.01 10.92
CA GLU A 127 19.04 24.30 12.36
C GLU A 127 20.45 24.00 12.91
N ILE A 128 21.10 22.95 12.40
CA ILE A 128 22.47 22.58 12.79
C ILE A 128 23.45 23.62 12.26
N GLU A 129 23.31 24.04 11.00
CA GLU A 129 24.13 25.11 10.39
C GLU A 129 24.04 26.40 11.21
N ALA A 130 22.82 26.86 11.54
CA ALA A 130 22.65 28.07 12.35
C ALA A 130 23.30 27.97 13.75
N LYS A 131 23.26 26.79 14.39
CA LYS A 131 23.94 26.55 15.67
C LYS A 131 25.45 26.53 15.52
N LEU A 132 25.95 25.96 14.43
CA LEU A 132 27.36 25.87 14.13
C LEU A 132 27.94 27.26 13.88
N ASP A 133 27.23 28.10 13.11
CA ASP A 133 27.59 29.51 12.89
C ASP A 133 27.60 30.33 14.18
N ALA A 134 26.64 30.08 15.07
CA ALA A 134 26.61 30.72 16.40
C ALA A 134 27.82 30.33 17.27
N ILE A 135 28.29 29.08 17.19
CA ILE A 135 29.48 28.62 17.90
C ILE A 135 30.75 29.22 17.27
N LEU A 136 30.86 29.21 15.95
CA LEU A 136 32.01 29.77 15.23
C LEU A 136 32.18 31.26 15.50
N SER A 137 31.08 32.02 15.47
CA SER A 137 31.08 33.45 15.82
C SER A 137 31.46 33.69 17.27
N HIS A 138 31.01 32.84 18.21
CA HIS A 138 31.42 32.93 19.61
C HIS A 138 32.92 32.63 19.81
N LEU A 139 33.51 31.75 19.00
CA LEU A 139 34.92 31.33 19.09
C LEU A 139 35.88 32.19 18.26
N ASN A 140 35.38 33.19 17.50
CA ASN A 140 36.18 34.00 16.56
C ASN A 140 37.02 33.18 15.56
N ILE A 141 36.54 32.00 15.17
CA ILE A 141 37.21 31.18 14.16
C ILE A 141 36.80 31.72 12.78
N PRO A 142 37.73 32.17 11.93
CA PRO A 142 37.38 32.66 10.60
C PRO A 142 36.90 31.50 9.73
N GLU A 143 35.74 31.68 9.10
CA GLU A 143 35.05 30.69 8.26
C GLU A 143 35.91 30.17 7.08
N SER A 144 36.97 30.91 6.74
CA SER A 144 37.93 30.59 5.67
C SER A 144 38.73 29.29 5.86
N GLU A 145 38.89 28.77 7.09
CA GLU A 145 39.62 27.51 7.32
C GLU A 145 38.75 26.25 7.11
N ILE A 146 37.43 26.37 7.09
CA ILE A 146 36.51 25.22 7.08
C ILE A 146 36.11 24.83 5.65
N MET A 147 36.13 25.78 4.69
CA MET A 147 35.75 25.51 3.30
C MET A 147 36.80 24.72 2.51
N THR A 148 38.04 24.59 3.00
CA THR A 148 39.13 23.92 2.28
C THR A 148 39.02 22.38 2.29
N GLU A 149 38.28 21.79 3.25
CA GLU A 149 38.16 20.32 3.35
C GLU A 149 36.91 19.73 2.68
N ARG A 150 35.92 20.55 2.27
CA ARG A 150 34.68 20.05 1.62
C ARG A 150 34.80 19.84 0.11
N GLY A 151 35.99 20.03 -0.47
CA GLY A 151 36.24 20.08 -1.91
C GLY A 151 37.24 19.06 -2.46
N ASN A 152 37.41 17.89 -1.83
CA ASN A 152 38.21 16.80 -2.38
C ASN A 152 37.51 15.44 -2.22
#